data_AF-C1EFU6-F1
#
_entry.id   AF-C1EFU6-F1
#
_cell.length_a   1.000
_cell.length_b   1.000
_cell.length_c   1.000
_cell.angle_alpha   90.00
_cell.angle_beta   90.00
_cell.angle_gamma   90.00
#
_symmetry.space_group_name_H-M   'P 1'
#
loop_
_entity.id
_entity.type
_entity.pdbx_description
1 polymer ?
#
loop_
_entity_poly.entity_id
_entity_poly.type
_entity_poly.pdbx_seq_one_letter_code
_entity_poly.pdbx_strand_id
1 'polypeptide(L)'
;MFEPAILPGRRELQYSCDLCGELPISCKRWCCDVCEDFDICDTCHATSMQMKERGVSHPGPHSPDHPCTAYKITESAEPVHSGSLKDVMADAIERWFVDTLRNAKNGDANQAALLAEMLSTGYGCTKDAEEARYWKQVARNGGARRVVGVYDELP
;
A
#
# COMPACT_ATOMS: atom_id res chain seq x y z
N MET A 1 -22.75 -6.21 5.71
CA MET A 1 -21.30 -6.02 5.78
C MET A 1 -20.96 -5.01 4.70
N PHE A 2 -20.35 -3.89 5.08
CA PHE A 2 -20.23 -2.69 4.25
C PHE A 2 -19.09 -2.92 3.24
N GLU A 3 -19.40 -3.08 1.96
CA GLU A 3 -18.41 -2.98 0.88
C GLU A 3 -18.55 -1.60 0.24
N PRO A 4 -17.72 -0.61 0.61
CA PRO A 4 -17.64 0.61 -0.16
C PRO A 4 -16.76 0.35 -1.39
N ALA A 5 -17.38 0.42 -2.56
CA ALA A 5 -16.70 0.47 -3.84
C ALA A 5 -15.58 1.54 -3.83
N ILE A 6 -14.39 1.18 -4.30
CA ILE A 6 -13.32 2.13 -4.61
C ILE A 6 -12.94 1.95 -6.08
N LEU A 7 -13.36 2.94 -6.87
CA LEU A 7 -12.79 3.51 -8.11
C LEU A 7 -11.84 2.64 -9.00
N PRO A 8 -12.00 2.70 -10.33
CA PRO A 8 -11.11 2.00 -11.26
C PRO A 8 -9.69 2.57 -11.14
N GLY A 9 -8.72 1.71 -10.82
CA GLY A 9 -7.29 2.06 -10.74
C GLY A 9 -6.63 1.89 -9.37
N ARG A 10 -7.34 1.39 -8.35
CA ARG A 10 -6.71 0.99 -7.08
C ARG A 10 -6.45 -0.51 -7.04
N ARG A 11 -5.20 -0.81 -7.39
CA ARG A 11 -4.38 -1.99 -7.08
C ARG A 11 -4.84 -2.67 -5.78
N GLU A 12 -5.34 -3.89 -5.92
CA GLU A 12 -5.75 -4.76 -4.82
C GLU A 12 -4.52 -5.20 -4.00
N LEU A 13 -4.68 -5.40 -2.68
CA LEU A 13 -3.67 -6.06 -1.87
C LEU A 13 -3.34 -7.41 -2.52
N GLN A 14 -2.07 -7.62 -2.86
CA GLN A 14 -1.61 -8.89 -3.38
C GLN A 14 -1.77 -9.96 -2.29
N TYR A 15 -2.28 -11.13 -2.67
CA TYR A 15 -2.59 -12.24 -1.75
C TYR A 15 -1.32 -12.95 -1.31
N SER A 16 -1.22 -13.33 -0.03
CA SER A 16 -0.12 -14.15 0.51
C SER A 16 -0.53 -15.62 0.64
N CYS A 17 0.41 -16.54 0.44
CA CYS A 17 0.18 -17.94 0.76
C CYS A 17 0.30 -18.18 2.27
N ASP A 18 -0.72 -18.71 2.92
CA ASP A 18 -0.73 -18.99 4.36
C ASP A 18 0.18 -20.16 4.79
N LEU A 19 0.65 -20.96 3.83
CA LEU A 19 1.55 -22.09 4.10
C LEU A 19 3.04 -21.75 3.93
N CYS A 20 3.41 -20.98 2.91
CA CYS A 20 4.81 -20.66 2.62
C CYS A 20 5.16 -19.17 2.72
N GLY A 21 4.17 -18.30 2.88
CA GLY A 21 4.35 -16.84 2.93
C GLY A 21 4.65 -16.19 1.58
N GLU A 22 4.51 -16.90 0.46
CA GLU A 22 4.70 -16.32 -0.89
C GLU A 22 3.76 -15.13 -1.09
N LEU A 23 4.32 -13.96 -1.37
CA LEU A 23 3.61 -12.69 -1.57
C LEU A 23 4.31 -11.87 -2.68
N PRO A 24 3.63 -11.54 -3.80
CA PRO A 24 2.31 -12.06 -4.21
C PRO A 24 2.35 -13.57 -4.48
N ILE A 25 1.24 -14.26 -4.21
CA ILE A 25 0.98 -15.55 -4.87
C ILE A 25 1.08 -15.34 -6.38
N SER A 26 1.92 -16.12 -7.04
CA SER A 26 2.11 -16.07 -8.49
C SER A 26 1.22 -17.08 -9.23
N CYS A 27 0.86 -16.76 -10.49
CA CYS A 27 0.10 -17.61 -11.42
C CYS A 27 -1.35 -17.94 -11.04
N LYS A 28 -1.56 -18.66 -9.93
CA LYS A 28 -2.86 -19.16 -9.49
C LYS A 28 -2.94 -19.15 -7.97
N ARG A 29 -3.98 -18.48 -7.46
CA ARG A 29 -4.38 -18.48 -6.06
C ARG A 29 -5.45 -19.54 -5.85
N TRP A 30 -5.27 -20.36 -4.83
CA TRP A 30 -6.26 -21.34 -4.37
C TRP A 30 -6.85 -20.83 -3.05
N CYS A 31 -8.10 -20.40 -3.08
CA CYS A 31 -8.83 -19.96 -1.89
C CYS A 31 -9.63 -21.14 -1.33
N CYS A 32 -9.54 -21.38 -0.02
CA CYS A 32 -10.37 -22.37 0.66
C CYS A 32 -11.82 -21.88 0.75
N ASP A 33 -12.79 -22.71 0.36
CA ASP A 33 -14.20 -22.31 0.41
C ASP A 33 -14.81 -22.45 1.83
N VAL A 34 -14.03 -22.94 2.80
CA VAL A 34 -14.48 -23.26 4.17
C VAL A 34 -13.75 -22.45 5.23
N CYS A 35 -12.45 -22.24 5.09
CA CYS A 35 -11.65 -21.46 6.04
C CYS A 35 -11.82 -19.97 5.78
N GLU A 36 -11.92 -19.19 6.86
CA GLU A 36 -11.88 -17.73 6.77
C GLU A 36 -10.45 -17.30 6.42
N ASP A 37 -10.30 -16.57 5.32
CA ASP A 37 -9.02 -15.99 4.86
C ASP A 37 -7.88 -17.03 4.74
N PHE A 38 -8.12 -18.11 3.97
CA PHE A 38 -7.10 -19.11 3.71
C PHE A 38 -6.81 -19.27 2.21
N ASP A 39 -5.63 -18.83 1.82
CA ASP A 39 -5.14 -18.78 0.46
C ASP A 39 -3.79 -19.46 0.33
N ILE A 40 -3.65 -20.29 -0.71
CA ILE A 40 -2.39 -20.98 -0.99
C ILE A 40 -1.99 -20.83 -2.45
N CYS A 41 -0.67 -20.80 -2.68
CA CYS A 41 -0.12 -20.77 -4.04
C CYS A 41 -0.27 -22.13 -4.73
N ASP A 42 -0.07 -22.16 -6.04
CA ASP A 42 -0.21 -23.36 -6.86
C ASP A 42 0.68 -24.52 -6.38
N THR A 43 1.89 -24.22 -5.90
CA THR A 43 2.82 -25.21 -5.35
C THR A 43 2.34 -25.80 -4.03
N CYS A 44 1.85 -24.96 -3.11
CA CYS A 44 1.31 -25.38 -1.82
C CYS A 44 0.04 -26.21 -2.00
N HIS A 45 -0.85 -25.82 -2.92
CA HIS A 45 -2.02 -26.61 -3.27
C HIS A 45 -1.64 -27.99 -3.84
N ALA A 46 -0.71 -28.05 -4.80
CA ALA A 46 -0.26 -29.33 -5.38
C ALA A 46 0.37 -30.26 -4.33
N THR A 47 1.13 -29.70 -3.38
CA THR A 47 1.73 -30.43 -2.26
C THR A 47 0.65 -30.99 -1.33
N SER A 48 -0.36 -30.18 -0.98
CA SER A 48 -1.51 -30.61 -0.17
C SER A 48 -2.29 -31.76 -0.83
N MET A 49 -2.48 -31.72 -2.15
CA MET A 49 -3.15 -32.80 -2.88
C MET A 49 -2.33 -34.11 -2.86
N GLN A 50 -1.01 -34.04 -3.03
CA GLN A 50 -0.14 -35.22 -2.92
C GLN A 50 -0.11 -35.81 -1.50
N MET A 51 -0.13 -34.96 -0.47
CA MET A 51 -0.22 -35.42 0.92
C MET A 51 -1.55 -36.12 1.20
N LYS A 52 -2.66 -35.58 0.67
CA LYS A 52 -3.99 -36.17 0.75
C LYS A 52 -4.03 -37.56 0.11
N GLU A 53 -3.49 -37.71 -1.10
CA GLU A 53 -3.41 -39.02 -1.79
C GLU A 53 -2.63 -40.06 -0.99
N ARG A 54 -1.61 -39.62 -0.23
CA ARG A 54 -0.79 -40.47 0.63
C ARG A 54 -1.42 -40.72 2.00
N GLY A 55 -2.60 -40.17 2.28
CA GLY A 55 -3.29 -40.29 3.56
C GLY A 55 -2.56 -39.58 4.71
N VAL A 56 -1.69 -38.62 4.40
CA VAL A 56 -0.92 -37.87 5.39
C VAL A 56 -1.65 -36.55 5.66
N SER A 57 -2.19 -36.41 6.88
CA SER A 57 -2.73 -35.13 7.35
C SER A 57 -1.59 -34.21 7.78
N HIS A 58 -1.66 -32.93 7.43
CA HIS A 58 -0.69 -31.92 7.88
C HIS A 58 -1.17 -31.25 9.19
N PRO A 59 -0.24 -30.91 10.10
CA PRO A 59 -0.59 -30.14 11.28
C PRO A 59 -0.90 -28.70 10.88
N GLY A 60 -2.14 -28.25 11.09
CA GLY A 60 -2.56 -26.89 10.81
C GLY A 60 -4.06 -26.70 11.04
N PRO A 61 -4.54 -25.44 11.07
CA PRO A 61 -5.97 -25.14 11.21
C PRO A 61 -6.79 -25.47 9.96
N HIS A 62 -6.12 -25.69 8.82
CA HIS A 62 -6.73 -26.02 7.54
C HIS A 62 -6.81 -27.54 7.33
N SER A 63 -7.96 -28.04 6.85
CA SER A 63 -8.15 -29.45 6.52
C SER A 63 -7.86 -29.73 5.04
N PRO A 64 -7.11 -30.80 4.69
CA PRO A 64 -6.91 -31.21 3.29
C PRO A 64 -8.19 -31.61 2.56
N ASP A 65 -9.30 -31.80 3.28
CA ASP A 65 -10.60 -32.13 2.71
C ASP A 65 -11.44 -30.92 2.34
N HIS A 66 -11.02 -29.71 2.72
CA HIS A 66 -11.73 -28.51 2.31
C HIS A 66 -11.60 -28.28 0.80
N PRO A 67 -12.70 -28.03 0.08
CA PRO A 67 -12.65 -27.64 -1.32
C PRO A 67 -11.95 -26.28 -1.45
N CYS A 68 -11.17 -26.14 -2.52
CA CYS A 68 -10.47 -24.91 -2.86
C CYS A 68 -10.84 -24.45 -4.27
N THR A 69 -11.17 -23.16 -4.42
CA THR A 69 -11.45 -22.53 -5.70
C THR A 69 -10.18 -21.89 -6.29
N ALA A 70 -9.92 -22.18 -7.57
CA ALA A 70 -8.77 -21.66 -8.30
C ALA A 70 -9.08 -20.32 -8.98
N TYR A 71 -8.31 -19.28 -8.65
CA TYR A 71 -8.34 -17.97 -9.28
C TYR A 71 -7.04 -17.73 -10.06
N LYS A 72 -7.15 -17.45 -11.37
CA LYS A 72 -5.99 -17.09 -12.20
C LYS A 72 -5.59 -15.65 -11.92
N ILE A 73 -4.31 -15.44 -11.65
CA ILE A 73 -3.74 -14.11 -11.49
C ILE A 73 -3.20 -13.71 -12.87
N THR A 74 -3.96 -12.87 -13.58
CA THR A 74 -3.63 -12.41 -14.94
C THR A 74 -2.83 -11.10 -14.97
N GLU A 75 -2.61 -10.48 -13.82
CA GLU A 75 -1.85 -9.23 -13.75
C GLU A 75 -0.36 -9.55 -13.66
N SER A 76 0.35 -9.21 -14.74
CA SER A 76 1.80 -9.17 -14.75
C SER A 76 2.24 -8.33 -13.56
N ALA A 77 3.05 -8.90 -12.66
CA ALA A 77 3.67 -8.20 -11.54
C ALA A 77 4.76 -7.24 -12.03
N GLU A 78 4.47 -6.46 -13.08
CA GLU A 78 5.37 -5.41 -13.51
C GLU A 78 5.45 -4.41 -12.37
N PRO A 79 6.65 -4.13 -11.87
CA PRO A 79 6.83 -3.14 -10.84
C PRO A 79 6.23 -1.81 -11.32
N VAL A 80 5.26 -1.27 -10.56
CA VAL A 80 4.68 0.06 -10.80
C VAL A 80 5.78 1.13 -10.88
N HIS A 81 6.91 0.87 -10.24
CA HIS A 81 8.12 1.67 -10.25
C HIS A 81 9.33 0.78 -10.55
N SER A 82 10.18 1.19 -11.49
CA SER A 82 11.44 0.54 -11.82
C SER A 82 12.62 1.41 -11.38
N GLY A 83 13.75 0.79 -11.05
CA GLY A 83 14.95 1.49 -10.59
C GLY A 83 15.41 1.02 -9.21
N SER A 84 16.39 1.73 -8.63
CA SER A 84 16.84 1.43 -7.26
C SER A 84 15.78 1.84 -6.25
N LEU A 85 15.75 1.20 -5.07
CA LEU A 85 14.86 1.60 -3.98
C LEU A 85 15.00 3.10 -3.67
N LYS A 86 16.22 3.63 -3.74
CA LYS A 86 16.49 5.05 -3.53
C LYS A 86 15.77 5.93 -4.55
N ASP A 87 15.80 5.56 -5.83
CA ASP A 87 15.18 6.34 -6.90
C ASP A 87 13.65 6.25 -6.84
N VAL A 88 13.12 5.06 -6.57
CA VAL A 88 11.68 4.85 -6.39
C VAL A 88 11.14 5.67 -5.22
N MET A 89 11.86 5.68 -4.09
CA MET A 89 11.49 6.49 -2.93
C MET A 89 11.62 7.98 -3.22
N ALA A 90 12.66 8.42 -3.95
CA ALA A 90 12.81 9.81 -4.35
C ALA A 90 11.63 10.27 -5.22
N ASP A 91 11.27 9.49 -6.25
CA ASP A 91 10.12 9.78 -7.13
C ASP A 91 8.79 9.80 -6.35
N ALA A 92 8.59 8.88 -5.41
CA ALA A 92 7.39 8.88 -4.57
C ALA A 92 7.29 10.15 -3.70
N ILE A 93 8.40 10.59 -3.11
CA ILE A 93 8.45 11.79 -2.27
C ILE A 93 8.27 13.06 -3.13
N GLU A 94 8.88 13.13 -4.31
CA GLU A 94 8.70 14.26 -5.24
C GLU A 94 7.24 14.38 -5.71
N ARG A 95 6.59 13.26 -6.05
CA ARG A 95 5.15 13.26 -6.38
C ARG A 95 4.30 13.72 -5.22
N TRP A 96 4.62 13.26 -4.00
CA TRP A 96 3.92 13.72 -2.80
C TRP A 96 4.08 15.23 -2.60
N PHE A 97 5.28 15.78 -2.78
CA PHE A 97 5.53 17.22 -2.73
C PHE A 97 4.67 18.00 -3.74
N VAL A 98 4.59 17.52 -4.99
CA VAL A 98 3.79 18.16 -6.04
C VAL A 98 2.30 18.14 -5.69
N ASP A 99 1.79 17.03 -5.15
CA ASP A 99 0.39 16.93 -4.72
C ASP A 99 0.09 17.86 -3.55
N THR A 100 0.98 17.92 -2.56
CA THR A 100 0.89 18.86 -1.43
C THR A 100 0.90 20.31 -1.91
N LEU A 101 1.79 20.67 -2.85
CA LEU A 101 1.84 21.99 -3.46
C LEU A 101 0.55 22.35 -4.20
N ARG A 102 0.00 21.40 -4.96
CA ARG A 102 -1.27 21.58 -5.67
C ARG A 102 -2.42 21.84 -4.70
N ASN A 103 -2.51 21.05 -3.64
CA ASN A 103 -3.58 21.18 -2.66
C ASN A 103 -3.47 22.49 -1.86
N ALA A 104 -2.25 22.88 -1.48
CA ALA A 104 -1.99 24.17 -0.84
C ALA A 104 -2.41 25.35 -1.73
N LYS A 105 -2.08 25.31 -3.03
CA LYS A 105 -2.53 26.31 -4.03
C LYS A 105 -4.05 26.36 -4.20
N ASN A 106 -4.73 25.23 -4.01
CA ASN A 106 -6.20 25.15 -4.03
C ASN A 106 -6.84 25.64 -2.72
N GLY A 107 -6.06 26.12 -1.75
CA GLY A 107 -6.56 26.72 -0.51
C GLY A 107 -6.64 25.77 0.68
N ASP A 108 -6.09 24.55 0.59
CA ASP A 108 -6.00 23.68 1.76
C ASP A 108 -4.90 24.19 2.70
N ALA A 109 -5.34 24.79 3.82
CA ALA A 109 -4.46 25.38 4.81
C ALA A 109 -3.55 24.34 5.52
N ASN A 110 -4.01 23.10 5.69
CA ASN A 110 -3.19 22.05 6.31
C ASN A 110 -2.10 21.58 5.34
N GLN A 111 -2.42 21.51 4.05
CA GLN A 111 -1.42 21.20 3.01
C GLN A 111 -0.42 22.35 2.85
N ALA A 112 -0.85 23.60 3.01
CA ALA A 112 0.07 24.74 3.07
C ALA A 112 1.05 24.64 4.26
N ALA A 113 0.59 24.16 5.42
CA ALA A 113 1.46 23.93 6.58
C ALA A 113 2.48 22.82 6.31
N LEU A 114 2.03 21.68 5.75
CA LEU A 114 2.91 20.58 5.36
C LEU A 114 3.94 21.01 4.31
N LEU A 115 3.51 21.73 3.28
CA LEU A 115 4.37 22.25 2.23
C LEU A 115 5.51 23.12 2.78
N ALA A 116 5.18 23.98 3.75
CA ALA A 116 6.17 24.82 4.42
C ALA A 116 7.27 23.98 5.10
N GLU A 117 6.90 22.87 5.72
CA GLU A 117 7.86 21.97 6.36
C GLU A 117 8.71 21.20 5.34
N MET A 118 8.09 20.71 4.26
CA MET A 118 8.80 20.05 3.16
C MET A 118 9.85 20.99 2.54
N LEU A 119 9.51 22.26 2.32
CA LEU A 119 10.43 23.28 1.81
C LEU A 119 11.53 23.66 2.82
N SER A 120 11.20 23.73 4.11
CA SER A 120 12.15 24.04 5.19
C SER A 120 13.22 22.96 5.35
N THR A 121 12.83 21.69 5.20
CA THR A 121 13.70 20.53 5.35
C THR A 121 14.33 20.06 4.04
N GLY A 122 13.75 20.42 2.89
CA GLY A 122 14.12 19.86 1.58
C GLY A 122 13.57 18.46 1.35
N TYR A 123 12.45 18.11 1.99
CA TYR A 123 11.83 16.79 1.82
C TYR A 123 11.08 16.73 0.48
N GLY A 124 11.61 15.98 -0.48
CA GLY A 124 11.03 15.89 -1.83
C GLY A 124 11.28 17.07 -2.75
N CYS A 125 12.12 18.01 -2.33
CA CYS A 125 12.40 19.22 -3.08
C CYS A 125 13.76 19.81 -2.70
N THR A 126 14.22 20.80 -3.45
CA THR A 126 15.34 21.63 -3.00
C THR A 126 14.88 22.51 -1.84
N LYS A 127 15.63 22.51 -0.74
CA LYS A 127 15.33 23.33 0.43
C LYS A 127 15.21 24.81 0.06
N ASP A 128 14.09 25.42 0.44
CA ASP A 128 13.81 26.84 0.21
C ASP A 128 13.17 27.44 1.47
N ALA A 129 13.99 28.12 2.26
CA ALA A 129 13.54 28.72 3.52
C ALA A 129 12.67 29.97 3.31
N GLU A 130 12.72 30.62 2.14
CA GLU A 130 11.91 31.80 1.85
C GLU A 130 10.49 31.38 1.48
N GLU A 131 10.37 30.45 0.54
CA GLU A 131 9.09 29.89 0.11
C GLU A 131 8.40 29.16 1.29
N ALA A 132 9.17 28.48 2.15
CA ALA A 132 8.65 27.88 3.38
C ALA A 132 7.96 28.90 4.30
N ARG A 133 8.57 30.10 4.49
CA ARG A 133 7.98 31.16 5.32
C ARG A 133 6.68 31.69 4.71
N TYR A 134 6.63 31.81 3.38
CA TYR A 134 5.42 32.20 2.68
C TYR A 134 4.28 31.21 2.91
N TRP A 135 4.50 29.92 2.70
CA TRP A 135 3.45 28.91 2.88
C TRP A 135 3.02 28.73 4.33
N LYS A 136 3.93 28.92 5.29
CA LYS A 136 3.58 28.97 6.72
C LYS A 136 2.64 30.14 7.03
N GLN A 137 2.86 31.30 6.41
CA GLN A 137 1.98 32.45 6.54
C GLN A 137 0.60 32.20 5.89
N VAL A 138 0.57 31.57 4.71
CA VAL A 138 -0.67 31.16 4.03
C VAL A 138 -1.48 30.20 4.89
N ALA A 139 -0.83 29.17 5.45
CA ALA A 139 -1.46 28.20 6.34
C ALA A 139 -2.08 28.87 7.59
N ARG A 140 -1.35 29.79 8.22
CA ARG A 140 -1.82 30.56 9.37
C ARG A 140 -3.06 31.39 9.03
N ASN A 141 -3.03 32.09 7.90
CA ASN A 141 -4.15 32.92 7.44
C ASN A 141 -5.36 32.09 6.99
N GLY A 142 -5.12 30.90 6.43
CA GLY A 142 -6.16 29.95 6.00
C GLY A 142 -6.78 29.14 7.14
N GLY A 143 -6.34 29.33 8.40
CA GLY A 143 -6.89 28.62 9.55
C GLY A 143 -6.47 27.15 9.61
N ALA A 144 -5.24 26.83 9.21
CA ALA A 144 -4.69 25.49 9.34
C ALA A 144 -4.86 24.99 10.79
N ARG A 145 -5.43 23.80 10.94
CA ARG A 145 -5.64 23.20 12.26
C ARG A 145 -4.46 22.31 12.57
N ARG A 146 -3.84 22.53 13.73
CA ARG A 146 -2.89 21.57 14.28
C ARG A 146 -3.63 20.26 14.55
N VAL A 147 -3.27 19.21 13.83
CA VAL A 147 -3.77 17.86 14.05
C VAL A 147 -2.71 17.11 14.84
N VAL A 148 -3.01 16.76 16.08
CA VAL A 148 -2.11 15.98 16.95
C VAL A 148 -1.93 14.58 16.33
N GLY A 149 -0.69 14.11 16.25
CA GLY A 149 -0.32 12.87 15.57
C GLY A 149 0.01 13.04 14.08
N VAL A 150 -0.15 14.23 13.52
CA VAL A 150 -0.05 14.48 12.07
C VAL A 150 0.89 15.64 11.81
N TYR A 151 2.12 15.29 11.42
CA TYR A 151 3.24 16.21 11.27
C TYR A 151 3.53 16.94 12.59
N ASP A 152 3.75 16.17 13.65
CA ASP A 152 3.86 16.60 15.06
C ASP A 152 4.98 17.61 15.38
N GLU A 153 5.73 18.02 14.38
CA GLU A 153 6.77 19.04 14.46
C GLU A 153 6.38 20.35 13.75
N LEU A 154 5.14 20.48 13.28
CA LEU A 154 4.66 21.75 12.72
C LEU A 154 4.59 22.82 13.83
N PRO A 155 5.38 23.91 13.73
CA PRO A 155 5.44 24.97 14.74
C PRO A 155 4.15 25.80 14.85
#